data_AF-H9M3M3-F1
#
_entry.id   AF-H9M3M3-F1
#
_cell.length_a   1.000
_cell.length_b   1.000
_cell.length_c   1.000
_cell.angle_alpha   90.00
_cell.angle_beta   90.00
_cell.angle_gamma   90.00
#
_symmetry.space_group_name_H-M   'P 1'
#
loop_
_entity.id
_entity.type
_entity.pdbx_description
1 polymer ?
#
loop_
_entity_poly.entity_id
_entity_poly.type
_entity_poly.pdbx_seq_one_letter_code
_entity_poly.pdbx_strand_id
1 'polypeptide(L)' 'RLSVDYGKKSKLGFIVYPSPQVSTSVVEPYNSVLSTHSLLEHTDVAVLLDNEAIYEICRRS' A
#
# COMPACT_ATOMS: atom_id res chain seq x y z
N ARG A 1 4.75 7.84 14.61
CA ARG A 1 6.05 8.14 15.27
C ARG A 1 6.99 8.93 14.37
N LEU A 2 7.32 8.43 13.16
CA LEU A 2 8.14 9.18 12.18
C LEU A 2 7.60 10.59 11.86
N SER A 3 6.28 10.75 11.74
CA SER A 3 5.66 12.06 11.53
C SER A 3 5.84 13.03 12.70
N VAL A 4 6.04 12.53 13.92
CA VAL A 4 6.27 13.34 15.14
C VAL A 4 7.74 13.73 15.22
N ASP A 5 8.64 12.77 15.02
CA ASP A 5 10.08 12.96 15.20
C ASP A 5 10.74 13.68 14.00
N TYR A 6 10.14 13.58 12.80
CA TYR A 6 10.69 14.09 11.54
C TYR A 6 9.66 14.83 10.69
N GLY A 7 8.87 15.71 11.30
CA GLY A 7 7.75 16.41 10.63
C GLY A 7 8.11 17.24 9.39
N LYS A 8 9.38 17.65 9.22
CA LYS A 8 9.86 18.40 8.04
C LYS A 8 10.38 17.52 6.90
N LYS A 9 10.35 16.19 7.04
CA LYS A 9 10.85 15.25 6.02
C LYS A 9 9.68 14.64 5.25
N SER A 10 9.86 14.55 3.93
CA SER A 10 8.91 13.84 3.06
C SER A 10 8.92 12.36 3.36
N LYS A 11 7.73 11.79 3.44
CA LYS A 11 7.45 10.37 3.73
C LYS A 11 6.81 9.78 2.50
N LEU A 12 7.51 8.85 1.86
CA LEU A 12 7.05 8.13 0.68
C LEU A 12 6.63 6.73 1.11
N GLY A 13 5.40 6.34 0.77
CA GLY A 13 4.88 5.01 0.97
C GLY A 13 4.78 4.27 -0.36
N PHE A 14 5.35 3.08 -0.43
CA PHE A 14 5.12 2.14 -1.53
C PHE A 14 4.23 1.02 -0.99
N ILE A 15 2.99 0.96 -1.46
CA ILE A 15 1.93 0.16 -0.85
C ILE A 15 1.46 -0.86 -1.86
N VAL A 16 1.58 -2.14 -1.50
CA VAL A 16 1.05 -3.22 -2.31
C VAL A 16 -0.43 -3.39 -1.99
N TYR A 17 -1.28 -3.19 -2.98
CA TYR A 17 -2.73 -3.37 -2.84
C TYR A 17 -3.10 -4.84 -3.10
N PRO A 18 -3.94 -5.45 -2.25
CA PRO A 18 -4.32 -6.85 -2.40
C PRO A 18 -5.21 -7.02 -3.64
N SER A 19 -5.04 -8.15 -4.33
CA SER A 19 -5.91 -8.56 -5.43
C SER A 19 -6.64 -9.84 -5.05
N PRO A 20 -7.96 -9.98 -5.26
CA PRO A 20 -8.71 -11.19 -4.94
C PRO A 20 -8.16 -12.45 -5.59
N GLN A 21 -7.50 -12.32 -6.75
CA GLN A 21 -6.98 -13.46 -7.52
C GLN A 21 -5.58 -13.91 -7.06
N VAL A 22 -4.86 -13.06 -6.34
CA VAL A 22 -3.46 -13.28 -5.92
C VAL A 22 -3.31 -13.25 -4.39
N SER A 23 -4.32 -12.78 -3.69
CA SER A 23 -4.40 -12.68 -2.22
C SER A 23 -4.41 -14.05 -1.56
N THR A 24 -3.63 -14.20 -0.50
CA THR A 24 -3.54 -15.46 0.27
C THR A 24 -4.43 -15.48 1.50
N SER A 25 -5.00 -14.32 1.87
CA SER A 25 -5.75 -14.16 3.10
C SER A 25 -7.00 -13.32 2.91
N VAL A 26 -8.13 -13.88 3.33
CA VAL A 26 -9.47 -13.24 3.23
C VAL A 26 -9.59 -11.94 4.04
N VAL A 27 -8.66 -11.67 4.95
CA VAL A 27 -8.65 -10.45 5.76
C VAL A 27 -7.82 -9.31 5.16
N GLU A 28 -7.12 -9.55 4.05
CA GLU A 28 -6.31 -8.52 3.38
C GLU A 28 -7.10 -7.25 3.04
N PRO A 29 -8.36 -7.30 2.54
CA PRO A 29 -9.13 -6.08 2.27
C PRO A 29 -9.35 -5.22 3.51
N TYR A 30 -9.61 -5.83 4.68
CA TYR A 30 -9.79 -5.11 5.94
C TYR A 30 -8.49 -4.43 6.38
N ASN A 31 -7.37 -5.14 6.27
CA ASN A 31 -6.05 -4.60 6.63
C ASN A 31 -5.64 -3.46 5.69
N SER A 32 -5.95 -3.55 4.40
CA SER A 32 -5.68 -2.48 3.43
C SER A 32 -6.49 -1.22 3.71
N VAL A 33 -7.77 -1.35 4.05
CA VAL A 33 -8.59 -0.18 4.43
C VAL A 33 -8.09 0.46 5.72
N LEU A 34 -7.81 -0.36 6.75
CA LEU A 34 -7.32 0.14 8.05
C LEU A 34 -5.95 0.83 7.92
N SER A 35 -5.03 0.24 7.14
CA SER A 35 -3.72 0.83 6.90
C SER A 35 -3.81 2.10 6.05
N THR A 36 -4.69 2.15 5.05
CA THR A 36 -4.91 3.35 4.23
C THR A 36 -5.33 4.54 5.08
N HIS A 37 -6.23 4.34 6.05
CA HIS A 37 -6.65 5.39 6.98
C HIS A 37 -5.45 5.99 7.73
N SER A 38 -4.56 5.15 8.25
CA SER A 38 -3.37 5.61 8.98
C SER A 38 -2.32 6.23 8.06
N LEU A 39 -2.24 5.77 6.81
CA LEU A 39 -1.27 6.26 5.82
C LEU A 39 -1.63 7.66 5.31
N LEU A 40 -2.91 7.97 5.14
CA LEU A 40 -3.40 9.29 4.72
C LEU A 40 -2.91 10.42 5.63
N GLU A 41 -2.85 10.17 6.93
CA GLU A 41 -2.43 11.17 7.92
C GLU A 41 -0.91 11.30 8.04
N HIS A 42 -0.15 10.35 7.51
CA HIS A 42 1.27 10.18 7.83
C HIS A 42 2.18 9.95 6.62
N THR A 43 1.65 9.99 5.40
CA THR A 43 2.41 9.79 4.16
C THR A 43 2.15 10.94 3.21
N ASP A 44 3.21 11.56 2.71
CA ASP A 44 3.10 12.71 1.82
C ASP A 44 2.87 12.27 0.36
N VAL A 45 3.42 11.10 -0.03
CA VAL A 45 3.23 10.50 -1.35
C VAL A 45 3.04 8.99 -1.19
N ALA A 46 1.93 8.47 -1.69
CA ALA A 46 1.60 7.05 -1.69
C ALA A 46 1.62 6.52 -3.13
N VAL A 47 2.52 5.58 -3.40
CA VAL A 47 2.56 4.82 -4.65
C VAL A 47 1.85 3.50 -4.41
N LEU A 48 0.68 3.33 -5.02
CA LEU A 48 -0.05 2.08 -4.96
C LEU A 48 0.42 1.14 -6.07
N LEU A 49 0.79 -0.06 -5.65
CA LEU A 49 1.23 -1.16 -6.48
C LEU A 49 0.12 -2.22 -6.48
N ASP A 50 -0.63 -2.32 -7.57
CA ASP A 50 -1.68 -3.31 -7.71
C ASP A 50 -1.06 -4.68 -8.02
N ASN A 51 -1.26 -5.64 -7.11
CA ASN A 51 -0.77 -7.00 -7.28
C ASN A 51 -1.34 -7.69 -8.53
N GLU A 52 -2.57 -7.37 -8.93
CA GLU A 52 -3.17 -7.95 -10.14
C GLU A 52 -2.44 -7.47 -11.38
N ALA A 53 -2.23 -6.15 -11.47
CA ALA A 53 -1.52 -5.54 -12.59
C ALA A 53 -0.06 -6.02 -12.66
N ILE A 54 0.64 -6.11 -11.52
CA ILE A 54 2.00 -6.64 -11.47
C ILE A 54 2.03 -8.10 -11.92
N TYR A 55 1.09 -8.91 -11.43
CA TYR A 55 0.98 -10.31 -11.82
C TYR A 55 0.71 -10.46 -13.33
N GLU A 56 -0.19 -9.66 -13.89
CA GLU A 56 -0.45 -9.64 -15.34
C GLU A 56 0.81 -9.26 -16.14
N ILE A 57 1.56 -8.24 -15.71
CA ILE A 57 2.80 -7.84 -16.37
C ILE A 57 3.82 -8.98 -16.33
N CYS A 58 4.05 -9.59 -15.16
CA CYS A 58 4.99 -10.71 -15.02
C CYS A 58 4.58 -11.92 -15.86
N ARG A 59 3.28 -12.17 -16.03
CA ARG A 59 2.76 -13.31 -16.81
C ARG A 59 2.82 -13.07 -18.33
N ARG A 60 2.74 -11.82 -18.77
CA ARG A 60 2.83 -11.43 -20.19
C ARG A 60 4.27 -11.20 -20.67
N SER A 61 5.22 -11.20 -19.74
CA SER A 61 6.64 -10.92 -20.01
C SER A 61 7.46 -12.17 -20.33
#